data_AF-A0A496TKV6-F1
#
_entry.id   AF-A0A496TKV6-F1
#
_cell.length_a   1.000
_cell.length_b   1.000
_cell.length_c   1.000
_cell.angle_alpha   90.00
_cell.angle_beta   90.00
_cell.angle_gamma   90.00
#
_symmetry.space_group_name_H-M   'P 1'
#
loop_
_entity.id
_entity.type
_entity.pdbx_description
1 polymer ?
#
loop_
_entity_poly.entity_id
_entity_poly.type
_entity_poly.pdbx_seq_one_letter_code
_entity_poly.pdbx_strand_id
1 'polypeptide(L)'
;MSKWMYCITLLFLVFYVNCKKSTEPQPDVPGKYLIYVKNYSDKMWIGMNREDDFQSLKKDYQTGSKLWIGGAVVKKPELKYGFYFDPETITWGEITVEGMQTTIQQIKSNVDYYVNNGFPNQYAEHAWYIACEILKYQD
;
A
#
# COMPACT_ATOMS: atom_id res chain seq x y z
N MET A 1 18.76 57.72 1.98
CA MET A 1 18.64 56.42 1.27
C MET A 1 18.82 55.33 2.29
N SER A 2 17.71 54.70 2.71
CA SER A 2 17.61 53.96 3.97
C SER A 2 18.05 52.49 3.81
N LYS A 3 18.89 52.04 4.75
CA LYS A 3 19.35 50.66 4.95
C LYS A 3 18.25 49.67 5.40
N TRP A 4 16.98 50.04 5.29
CA TRP A 4 15.84 49.30 5.84
C TRP A 4 15.14 48.40 4.82
N MET A 5 15.61 48.36 3.56
CA MET A 5 14.90 47.68 2.47
C MET A 5 15.38 46.25 2.17
N TYR A 6 16.40 45.74 2.88
CA TYR A 6 16.95 44.39 2.63
C TYR A 6 16.50 43.32 3.64
N CYS A 7 15.82 43.67 4.74
CA CYS A 7 15.36 42.67 5.73
C CYS A 7 14.02 42.00 5.39
N ILE A 8 13.21 42.58 4.51
CA ILE A 8 11.82 42.10 4.29
C ILE A 8 11.77 40.97 3.25
N THR A 9 12.74 40.87 2.35
CA THR A 9 12.76 39.83 1.30
C THR A 9 13.34 38.48 1.74
N LEU A 10 14.15 38.43 2.81
CA LEU A 10 14.67 37.15 3.32
C LEU A 10 13.66 36.35 4.17
N LEU A 11 12.66 37.02 4.74
CA LEU A 11 11.65 36.38 5.59
C LEU A 11 10.58 35.59 4.81
N PHE A 12 10.36 35.94 3.53
CA PHE A 12 9.41 35.21 2.68
C PHE A 12 9.97 33.90 2.11
N LEU A 13 11.30 33.77 1.98
CA LEU A 13 11.92 32.54 1.49
C LEU A 13 12.00 31.44 2.56
N VAL A 14 12.05 31.79 3.84
CA VAL A 14 12.04 30.82 4.95
C VAL A 14 10.64 30.22 5.16
N PHE A 15 9.57 30.93 4.82
CA PHE A 15 8.20 30.39 4.88
C PHE A 15 7.80 29.55 3.68
N TYR A 16 8.37 29.77 2.49
CA TYR A 16 7.98 29.01 1.29
C TYR A 16 8.57 27.58 1.26
N VAL A 17 9.67 27.34 1.97
CA VAL A 17 10.31 26.02 2.04
C VAL A 17 9.65 25.09 3.08
N ASN A 18 8.74 25.61 3.91
CA ASN A 18 8.29 24.90 5.12
C ASN A 18 6.81 24.45 5.12
N CYS A 19 6.25 24.03 3.97
CA CYS A 19 4.97 23.30 3.99
C CYS A 19 4.67 22.52 2.70
N LYS A 20 5.57 21.63 2.29
CA LYS A 20 5.15 20.36 1.69
C LYS A 20 5.57 19.22 2.60
N LYS A 21 5.07 19.24 3.85
CA LYS A 21 4.78 17.95 4.48
C LYS A 21 3.76 17.32 3.55
N SER A 22 4.21 16.37 2.74
CA SER A 22 3.33 15.39 2.12
C SER A 22 2.45 14.89 3.26
N THR A 23 1.19 15.32 3.29
CA THR A 23 0.18 14.69 4.14
C THR A 23 0.10 13.27 3.64
N GLU A 24 0.91 12.39 4.24
CA GLU A 24 0.87 10.97 3.96
C GLU A 24 -0.59 10.53 4.09
N PRO A 25 -1.13 9.80 3.10
CA PRO A 25 -2.53 9.42 3.13
C PRO A 25 -2.78 8.64 4.41
N GLN A 26 -3.73 9.12 5.21
CA GLN A 26 -4.21 8.38 6.36
C GLN A 26 -4.66 6.99 5.89
N PRO A 27 -4.33 5.91 6.63
CA PRO A 27 -4.77 4.58 6.24
C PRO A 27 -6.30 4.53 6.19
N ASP A 28 -6.84 4.13 5.04
CA ASP A 28 -8.27 3.97 4.78
C ASP A 28 -8.69 2.50 4.78
N VAL A 29 -7.78 1.58 5.10
CA VAL A 29 -8.01 0.12 5.11
C VAL A 29 -8.05 -0.43 6.54
N PRO A 30 -8.83 -1.50 6.81
CA PRO A 30 -8.78 -2.19 8.08
C PRO A 30 -7.46 -2.94 8.23
N GLY A 31 -7.05 -3.21 9.48
CA GLY A 31 -5.84 -3.96 9.81
C GLY A 31 -5.21 -3.45 11.11
N LYS A 32 -4.64 -4.35 11.91
CA LYS A 32 -3.86 -3.98 13.11
C LYS A 32 -2.51 -3.41 12.72
N TYR A 33 -1.82 -4.08 11.81
CA TYR A 33 -0.56 -3.65 11.22
C TYR A 33 -0.80 -3.22 9.79
N LEU A 34 -0.08 -2.21 9.34
CA LEU A 34 -0.28 -1.61 8.03
C LEU A 34 1.04 -1.54 7.27
N ILE A 35 0.99 -1.91 5.99
CA ILE A 35 2.09 -1.73 5.05
C ILE A 35 1.64 -0.80 3.92
N TYR A 36 2.47 0.17 3.59
CA TYR A 36 2.25 1.02 2.43
C TYR A 36 3.07 0.48 1.27
N VAL A 37 2.40 0.09 0.20
CA VAL A 37 3.03 -0.58 -0.94
C VAL A 37 2.85 0.23 -2.21
N LYS A 38 3.74 -0.02 -3.17
CA LYS A 38 3.66 0.51 -4.53
C LYS A 38 3.60 -0.65 -5.53
N ASN A 39 2.57 -0.66 -6.36
CA ASN A 39 2.41 -1.54 -7.50
C ASN A 39 2.35 -0.66 -8.76
N TYR A 40 3.41 -0.68 -9.57
CA TYR A 40 3.59 0.24 -10.70
C TYR A 40 3.43 1.72 -10.29
N SER A 41 2.44 2.43 -10.85
CA SER A 41 2.14 3.83 -10.52
C SER A 41 1.25 3.98 -9.29
N ASP A 42 0.58 2.90 -8.87
CA ASP A 42 -0.39 2.92 -7.78
C ASP A 42 0.27 2.63 -6.45
N LYS A 43 -0.27 3.26 -5.41
CA LYS A 43 0.16 3.08 -4.02
C LYS A 43 -1.05 2.86 -3.13
N MET A 44 -0.98 1.88 -2.24
CA MET A 44 -2.08 1.57 -1.32
C MET A 44 -1.56 1.13 0.03
N TRP A 45 -2.38 1.32 1.05
CA TRP A 45 -2.21 0.63 2.32
C TRP A 45 -2.78 -0.79 2.19
N ILE A 46 -2.10 -1.76 2.80
CA ILE A 46 -2.59 -3.13 3.02
C ILE A 46 -2.54 -3.35 4.53
N GLY A 47 -3.64 -3.85 5.09
CA GLY A 47 -3.69 -4.22 6.49
C GLY A 47 -3.42 -5.69 6.72
N MET A 48 -2.86 -6.01 7.89
CA MET A 48 -2.59 -7.35 8.37
C MET A 48 -3.00 -7.43 9.84
N ASN A 49 -3.58 -8.56 10.25
CA ASN A 49 -3.99 -8.74 11.66
C ASN A 49 -3.07 -9.69 12.45
N ARG A 50 -2.27 -10.50 11.77
CA ARG A 50 -1.34 -11.45 12.40
C ARG A 50 0.04 -10.83 12.59
N GLU A 51 0.47 -10.70 13.85
CA GLU A 51 1.78 -10.15 14.24
C GLU A 51 2.94 -10.97 13.67
N ASP A 52 2.91 -12.29 13.84
CA ASP A 52 4.00 -13.18 13.39
C ASP A 52 4.24 -13.05 11.88
N ASP A 53 3.16 -12.90 11.12
CA ASP A 53 3.22 -12.68 9.68
C ASP A 53 3.81 -11.32 9.33
N PHE A 54 3.36 -10.27 10.02
CA PHE A 54 3.86 -8.91 9.81
C PHE A 54 5.36 -8.81 10.11
N GLN A 55 5.83 -9.44 11.19
CA GLN A 55 7.25 -9.46 11.54
C GLN A 55 8.07 -10.30 10.55
N SER A 56 7.51 -11.42 10.06
CA SER A 56 8.16 -12.24 9.04
C SER A 56 8.29 -11.49 7.71
N LEU A 57 7.23 -10.81 7.26
CA LEU A 57 7.25 -9.95 6.07
C LEU A 57 8.31 -8.83 6.20
N LYS A 58 8.37 -8.15 7.35
CA LYS A 58 9.37 -7.12 7.62
C LYS A 58 10.80 -7.65 7.45
N LYS A 59 11.06 -8.86 7.95
CA LYS A 59 12.37 -9.52 7.83
C LYS A 59 12.67 -9.92 6.38
N ASP A 60 11.71 -10.49 5.67
CA ASP A 60 11.88 -10.93 4.27
C ASP A 60 12.13 -9.76 3.32
N TYR A 61 11.52 -8.59 3.57
CA TYR A 61 11.79 -7.41 2.77
C TYR A 61 13.23 -6.88 2.96
N GLN A 62 13.78 -6.97 4.17
CA GLN A 62 15.15 -6.52 4.46
C GLN A 62 16.22 -7.34 3.71
N THR A 63 15.88 -8.55 3.25
CA THR A 63 16.80 -9.41 2.48
C THR A 63 16.79 -9.11 0.97
N GLY A 64 15.94 -8.18 0.51
CA GLY A 64 15.94 -7.68 -0.88
C GLY A 64 15.13 -8.50 -1.88
N SER A 65 14.29 -9.42 -1.40
CA SER A 65 13.45 -10.25 -2.27
C SER A 65 12.36 -9.43 -2.98
N LYS A 66 12.12 -9.71 -4.27
CA LYS A 66 10.92 -9.22 -4.96
C LYS A 66 9.72 -10.00 -4.43
N LEU A 67 8.83 -9.33 -3.72
CA LEU A 67 7.68 -9.97 -3.08
C LEU A 67 6.39 -9.65 -3.80
N TRP A 68 5.61 -10.70 -4.03
CA TRP A 68 4.20 -10.58 -4.29
C TRP A 68 3.48 -10.56 -2.94
N ILE A 69 2.52 -9.66 -2.79
CA ILE A 69 1.66 -9.59 -1.60
C ILE A 69 0.22 -9.67 -2.07
N GLY A 70 -0.59 -10.46 -1.37
CA GLY A 70 -1.94 -10.75 -1.82
C GLY A 70 -2.82 -11.37 -0.76
N GLY A 71 -4.09 -11.54 -1.11
CA GLY A 71 -5.13 -12.08 -0.25
C GLY A 71 -6.47 -12.00 -0.96
N ALA A 72 -7.55 -12.23 -0.21
CA ALA A 72 -8.91 -12.01 -0.70
C ALA A 72 -9.14 -10.53 -0.96
N VAL A 73 -9.78 -10.20 -2.08
CA VAL A 73 -10.20 -8.83 -2.39
C VAL A 73 -11.57 -8.59 -1.78
N VAL A 74 -11.71 -7.46 -1.06
CA VAL A 74 -12.99 -7.03 -0.49
C VAL A 74 -13.41 -5.72 -1.13
N LYS A 75 -14.61 -5.69 -1.73
CA LYS A 75 -15.19 -4.50 -2.34
C LYS A 75 -15.55 -3.47 -1.27
N LYS A 76 -15.08 -2.24 -1.46
CA LYS A 76 -15.30 -1.11 -0.55
C LYS A 76 -15.33 0.20 -1.36
N PRO A 77 -16.50 0.55 -1.95
CA PRO A 77 -16.62 1.63 -2.95
C PRO A 77 -16.15 3.02 -2.48
N GLU A 78 -16.13 3.26 -1.17
CA GLU A 78 -15.68 4.51 -0.56
C GLU A 78 -14.15 4.67 -0.52
N LEU A 79 -13.38 3.59 -0.73
CA LEU A 79 -11.92 3.66 -0.77
C LEU A 79 -11.41 4.16 -2.12
N LYS A 80 -10.20 4.70 -2.14
CA LYS A 80 -9.55 5.25 -3.35
C LYS A 80 -9.61 4.32 -4.57
N TYR A 81 -9.46 3.01 -4.36
CA TYR A 81 -9.47 2.01 -5.42
C TYR A 81 -10.77 1.18 -5.47
N GLY A 82 -11.72 1.44 -4.58
CA GLY A 82 -12.97 0.68 -4.49
C GLY A 82 -12.82 -0.71 -3.87
N PHE A 83 -11.65 -1.04 -3.33
CA PHE A 83 -11.36 -2.32 -2.66
C PHE A 83 -10.20 -2.20 -1.67
N TYR A 84 -10.06 -3.22 -0.82
CA TYR A 84 -8.86 -3.52 -0.03
C TYR A 84 -8.61 -5.04 -0.04
N PHE A 85 -7.42 -5.48 0.41
CA PHE A 85 -7.17 -6.91 0.66
C PHE A 85 -7.55 -7.27 2.09
N ASP A 86 -8.27 -8.36 2.30
CA ASP A 86 -8.71 -8.80 3.63
C ASP A 86 -7.50 -9.06 4.56
N PRO A 87 -7.37 -8.32 5.68
CA PRO A 87 -6.26 -8.43 6.62
C PRO A 87 -6.04 -9.81 7.24
N GLU A 88 -7.05 -10.67 7.25
CA GLU A 88 -6.96 -12.05 7.77
C GLU A 88 -6.36 -13.03 6.75
N THR A 89 -6.29 -12.62 5.48
CA THR A 89 -5.95 -13.52 4.37
C THR A 89 -4.62 -13.21 3.72
N ILE A 90 -3.92 -12.16 4.21
CA ILE A 90 -2.69 -11.69 3.60
C ILE A 90 -1.62 -12.77 3.64
N THR A 91 -1.01 -13.01 2.49
CA THR A 91 0.18 -13.83 2.29
C THR A 91 1.14 -13.10 1.36
N TRP A 92 2.42 -13.47 1.43
CA TRP A 92 3.46 -12.93 0.55
C TRP A 92 4.45 -14.02 0.15
N GLY A 93 5.23 -13.73 -0.89
CA GLY A 93 6.31 -14.60 -1.34
C GLY A 93 6.55 -14.50 -2.84
N GLU A 94 7.27 -15.49 -3.38
CA GLU A 94 7.36 -15.70 -4.82
C GLU A 94 6.10 -16.40 -5.31
N ILE A 95 5.39 -15.77 -6.25
CA ILE A 95 4.21 -16.34 -6.88
C ILE A 95 4.57 -16.63 -8.34
N THR A 96 4.70 -17.91 -8.68
CA THR A 96 5.03 -18.36 -10.04
C THR A 96 3.79 -18.69 -10.87
N VAL A 97 2.63 -18.80 -10.23
CA VAL A 97 1.35 -19.04 -10.91
C VAL A 97 0.87 -17.73 -11.53
N GLU A 98 1.12 -17.55 -12.84
CA GLU A 98 0.75 -16.34 -13.59
C GLU A 98 -0.74 -15.98 -13.44
N GLY A 99 -1.61 -16.99 -13.36
CA GLY A 99 -3.06 -16.79 -13.18
C GLY A 99 -3.47 -16.14 -11.85
N MET A 100 -2.57 -16.05 -10.86
CA MET A 100 -2.83 -15.39 -9.55
C MET A 100 -2.28 -13.96 -9.50
N GLN A 101 -1.46 -13.59 -10.49
CA GLN A 101 -0.77 -12.31 -10.55
C GLN A 101 -1.68 -11.24 -11.16
N THR A 102 -1.75 -10.09 -10.53
CA THR A 102 -2.56 -8.95 -10.99
C THR A 102 -1.92 -7.62 -10.60
N THR A 103 -2.62 -6.53 -10.86
CA THR A 103 -2.25 -5.17 -10.49
C THR A 103 -3.40 -4.49 -9.75
N ILE A 104 -3.08 -3.46 -8.96
CA ILE A 104 -4.11 -2.63 -8.33
C ILE A 104 -5.06 -2.05 -9.38
N GLN A 105 -4.52 -1.62 -10.53
CA GLN A 105 -5.29 -1.06 -11.62
C GLN A 105 -6.25 -2.07 -12.28
N GLN A 106 -5.84 -3.33 -12.43
CA GLN A 106 -6.72 -4.40 -12.93
C GLN A 106 -7.82 -4.75 -11.93
N ILE A 107 -7.51 -4.84 -10.64
CA ILE A 107 -8.54 -5.08 -9.62
C ILE A 107 -9.55 -3.93 -9.61
N LYS A 108 -9.06 -2.68 -9.61
CA LYS A 108 -9.89 -1.48 -9.66
C LYS A 108 -10.83 -1.45 -10.87
N SER A 109 -10.39 -1.91 -12.04
CA SER A 109 -11.21 -1.87 -13.25
C SER A 109 -12.36 -2.88 -13.25
N ASN A 110 -12.28 -3.94 -12.43
CA ASN A 110 -13.34 -4.94 -12.31
C ASN A 110 -13.36 -5.62 -10.92
N VAL A 111 -13.63 -4.84 -9.87
CA VAL A 111 -13.57 -5.35 -8.48
C VAL A 111 -14.46 -6.58 -8.28
N ASP A 112 -15.65 -6.62 -8.89
CA ASP A 112 -16.58 -7.74 -8.75
C ASP A 112 -16.01 -9.06 -9.31
N TYR A 113 -15.21 -9.02 -10.37
CA TYR A 113 -14.51 -10.22 -10.85
C TYR A 113 -13.51 -10.73 -9.80
N TYR A 114 -12.67 -9.85 -9.26
CA TYR A 114 -11.59 -10.22 -8.34
C TYR A 114 -12.08 -10.62 -6.94
N VAL A 115 -13.28 -10.19 -6.54
CA VAL A 115 -13.94 -10.67 -5.31
C VAL A 115 -14.42 -12.12 -5.46
N ASN A 116 -14.94 -12.47 -6.64
CA ASN A 116 -15.66 -13.75 -6.86
C ASN A 116 -14.84 -14.83 -7.58
N ASN A 117 -13.63 -14.49 -8.03
CA ASN A 117 -12.74 -15.40 -8.76
C ASN A 117 -11.35 -15.29 -8.17
N GLY A 118 -10.51 -16.29 -8.41
CA GLY A 118 -9.13 -16.33 -7.95
C GLY A 118 -8.70 -17.77 -7.74
N PHE A 119 -7.52 -17.94 -7.17
CA PHE A 119 -7.05 -19.24 -6.73
C PHE A 119 -7.02 -19.28 -5.21
N PRO A 120 -7.28 -20.45 -4.59
CA PRO A 120 -7.21 -20.56 -3.15
C PRO A 120 -5.77 -20.36 -2.67
N ASN A 121 -5.64 -19.75 -1.49
CA ASN A 121 -4.43 -19.81 -0.68
C ASN A 121 -4.76 -20.46 0.66
N GLN A 122 -3.83 -20.43 1.62
CA GLN A 122 -4.04 -21.02 2.94
C GLN A 122 -5.15 -20.38 3.79
N TYR A 123 -5.65 -19.20 3.43
CA TYR A 123 -6.62 -18.42 4.22
C TYR A 123 -7.86 -17.95 3.45
N ALA A 124 -7.88 -18.08 2.12
CA ALA A 124 -8.95 -17.57 1.27
C ALA A 124 -9.23 -18.53 0.10
N GLU A 125 -10.50 -18.64 -0.28
CA GLU A 125 -10.95 -19.39 -1.46
C GLU A 125 -10.54 -18.70 -2.76
N HIS A 126 -10.54 -17.36 -2.76
CA HIS A 126 -10.18 -16.53 -3.91
C HIS A 126 -9.11 -15.52 -3.49
N ALA A 127 -7.86 -15.75 -3.88
CA ALA A 127 -6.75 -14.85 -3.58
C ALA A 127 -6.08 -14.32 -4.86
N TRP A 128 -5.61 -13.07 -4.77
CA TRP A 128 -4.89 -12.38 -5.82
C TRP A 128 -3.67 -11.68 -5.27
N TYR A 129 -2.63 -11.59 -6.11
CA TYR A 129 -1.32 -11.11 -5.69
C TYR A 129 -0.84 -9.98 -6.59
N ILE A 130 -0.30 -8.95 -5.96
CA ILE A 130 0.34 -7.83 -6.65
C ILE A 130 1.84 -7.86 -6.38
N ALA A 131 2.64 -7.70 -7.43
CA ALA A 131 4.07 -7.44 -7.25
C ALA A 131 4.22 -6.03 -6.68
N CYS A 132 4.94 -5.87 -5.57
CA CYS A 132 5.02 -4.57 -4.95
C CYS A 132 6.37 -4.26 -4.29
N GLU A 133 6.64 -2.96 -4.18
CA GLU A 133 7.69 -2.39 -3.36
C GLU A 133 7.06 -1.91 -2.04
N ILE A 134 7.60 -2.31 -0.90
CA ILE A 134 7.13 -1.84 0.40
C ILE A 134 7.81 -0.50 0.72
N LEU A 135 7.00 0.55 0.86
CA LEU A 135 7.47 1.91 1.11
C LEU A 135 7.51 2.26 2.60
N LYS A 136 6.58 1.72 3.40
CA LYS A 136 6.44 2.05 4.83
C LYS A 136 5.75 0.94 5.60
N TYR A 137 6.05 0.84 6.89
CA TYR A 137 5.35 0.03 7.89
C TYR A 137 4.72 0.93 8.96
N GLN A 138 3.60 0.50 9.52
CA GLN A 138 2.96 1.12 10.68
C GLN A 138 2.36 0.01 11.56
N ASP A 139 2.68 0.06 12.85
CA ASP A 139 2.29 -0.89 13.91
C ASP A 139 1.34 -0.26 14.93
#